data_AF-A0A849E7Z9-F1
#
_entry.id   AF-A0A849E7Z9-F1
#
_cell.length_a   1.000
_cell.length_b   1.000
_cell.length_c   1.000
_cell.angle_alpha   90.00
_cell.angle_beta   90.00
_cell.angle_gamma   90.00
#
_symmetry.space_group_name_H-M   'P 1'
#
loop_
_entity.id
_entity.type
_entity.pdbx_description
1 polymer ?
#
loop_
_entity_poly.entity_id
_entity_poly.type
_entity_poly.pdbx_seq_one_letter_code
_entity_poly.pdbx_strand_id
1 'polypeptide(L)' 'MKRTLDAALFDHPASVGESYPEHFMFASRFGLKLIGAGLAAMVHGFLPCAFEKTASNVVKDLYPRIANRGDQ' A
#
# COMPACT_ATOMS: atom_id res chain seq x y z
N MET A 1 -12.06 5.39 25.15
CA MET A 1 -10.74 5.56 24.50
C MET A 1 -10.02 4.23 24.21
N LYS A 2 -9.99 3.24 25.12
CA LYS A 2 -9.41 1.89 24.82
C LYS A 2 -10.11 1.15 23.65
N ARG A 3 -11.44 1.04 23.67
CA ARG A 3 -12.23 0.34 22.63
C ARG A 3 -12.00 0.80 21.18
N THR A 4 -11.65 2.06 20.96
CA THR A 4 -11.43 2.61 19.61
C THR A 4 -10.04 2.31 19.06
N LEU A 5 -9.02 2.30 19.92
CA LEU A 5 -7.65 1.93 19.52
C LEU A 5 -7.55 0.42 19.29
N ASP A 6 -8.21 -0.39 20.12
CA ASP A 6 -8.21 -1.84 19.96
C ASP A 6 -8.88 -2.25 18.64
N ALA A 7 -10.01 -1.61 18.30
CA ALA A 7 -10.70 -1.83 17.03
C ALA A 7 -9.87 -1.40 15.81
N ALA A 8 -9.19 -0.26 15.88
CA ALA A 8 -8.40 0.22 14.75
C ALA A 8 -7.10 -0.56 14.54
N LEU A 9 -6.47 -1.04 15.62
CA LEU A 9 -5.15 -1.66 15.57
C LEU A 9 -5.19 -3.18 15.52
N PHE A 10 -6.18 -3.84 16.12
CA PHE A 10 -6.20 -5.30 16.22
C PHE A 10 -7.36 -5.94 15.46
N ASP A 11 -8.57 -5.33 15.46
CA ASP A 11 -9.69 -5.91 14.70
C ASP A 11 -9.45 -5.85 13.19
N HIS A 12 -8.78 -4.80 12.69
CA HIS A 12 -8.48 -4.68 11.26
C HIS A 12 -7.48 -5.73 10.75
N PRO A 13 -6.26 -5.89 11.33
CA PRO A 13 -5.38 -7.00 10.94
C PRO A 13 -6.04 -8.38 11.06
N ALA A 14 -6.80 -8.61 12.13
CA ALA A 14 -7.52 -9.87 12.32
C ALA A 14 -8.57 -10.12 11.24
N SER A 15 -9.27 -9.08 10.75
CA SER A 15 -10.25 -9.21 9.66
C SER A 15 -9.66 -9.67 8.33
N VAL A 16 -8.34 -9.54 8.16
CA VAL A 16 -7.60 -10.02 6.98
C VAL A 16 -6.64 -11.17 7.31
N GLY A 17 -6.82 -11.81 8.47
CA GLY A 17 -6.05 -12.99 8.87
C GLY A 17 -4.60 -12.72 9.28
N GLU A 18 -4.23 -11.49 9.66
CA GLU A 18 -2.87 -11.09 9.96
C GLU A 18 -2.69 -10.63 11.41
N SER A 19 -1.49 -10.84 11.96
CA SER A 19 -1.07 -10.16 13.19
C SER A 19 -0.74 -8.68 12.90
N TYR A 20 -0.83 -7.84 13.94
CA TYR A 20 -0.46 -6.41 13.83
C TYR A 20 0.92 -6.17 13.16
N PRO A 21 2.03 -6.84 13.55
CA PRO A 21 3.31 -6.60 12.90
C PRO A 21 3.35 -7.03 11.43
N GLU A 22 2.67 -8.10 11.04
CA GLU A 22 2.56 -8.53 9.63
C GLU A 22 1.82 -7.48 8.81
N HIS A 23 0.68 -7.04 9.32
CA HIS A 23 -0.14 -6.02 8.69
C HIS A 23 0.60 -4.69 8.56
N PHE A 24 1.25 -4.25 9.64
CA PHE A 24 2.03 -3.01 9.67
C PHE A 24 3.19 -3.05 8.67
N MET A 25 3.92 -4.17 8.60
CA MET A 25 5.03 -4.32 7.66
C MET A 25 4.56 -4.32 6.21
N PHE A 26 3.48 -5.05 5.91
CA PHE A 26 2.87 -5.05 4.58
C PHE A 26 2.42 -3.64 4.19
N ALA A 27 1.62 -3.00 5.03
CA ALA A 27 1.06 -1.66 4.78
C ALA A 27 2.16 -0.62 4.60
N SER A 28 3.21 -0.66 5.42
CA SER A 28 4.35 0.25 5.32
C SER A 28 5.10 0.10 3.99
N ARG A 29 5.41 -1.13 3.58
CA ARG A 29 6.11 -1.40 2.31
C ARG A 29 5.25 -1.04 1.10
N PHE A 30 3.95 -1.33 1.18
CA PHE A 30 2.97 -0.96 0.16
C PHE A 30 2.86 0.55 0.00
N GLY A 31 2.70 1.28 1.12
CA GLY A 31 2.62 2.74 1.14
C GLY A 31 3.88 3.41 0.62
N LEU A 32 5.07 2.95 1.00
CA LEU A 32 6.34 3.49 0.49
C LEU A 32 6.46 3.35 -1.04
N LYS A 33 6.03 2.21 -1.61
CA LYS A 33 5.98 2.04 -3.07
C LYS A 33 5.00 3.00 -3.73
N LEU A 34 3.82 3.21 -3.15
CA LEU A 34 2.84 4.18 -3.67
C LEU A 34 3.37 5.61 -3.62
N ILE A 35 4.01 6.01 -2.53
CA ILE A 35 4.64 7.33 -2.40
C ILE A 35 5.68 7.51 -3.51
N GLY A 36 6.56 6.52 -3.70
CA GLY A 36 7.56 6.54 -4.78
C GLY A 36 6.93 6.63 -6.18
N ALA A 37 5.85 5.89 -6.43
CA ALA A 37 5.09 5.96 -7.69
C ALA A 37 4.45 7.33 -7.91
N GLY A 38 3.86 7.93 -6.86
CA GLY A 38 3.29 9.27 -6.90
C GLY A 38 4.34 10.33 -7.21
N LEU A 39 5.49 10.28 -6.54
CA LEU A 39 6.61 11.17 -6.81
C LEU A 39 7.13 11.01 -8.26
N ALA A 40 7.25 9.78 -8.73
CA ALA A 40 7.64 9.51 -10.12
C ALA A 40 6.65 10.09 -11.13
N ALA A 41 5.33 9.95 -10.88
CA ALA A 41 4.29 10.54 -11.71
C ALA A 41 4.32 12.08 -11.69
N MET A 42 4.58 12.70 -10.53
CA MET A 42 4.73 14.14 -10.43
C MET A 42 5.93 14.63 -11.25
N VAL A 43 7.09 13.98 -11.13
CA VAL A 43 8.28 14.32 -11.94
C VAL A 43 7.99 14.14 -13.43
N HIS A 44 7.32 13.05 -13.82
CA HIS A 44 6.90 12.81 -15.20
C HIS A 44 6.00 13.94 -15.73
N GLY A 45 5.09 14.47 -14.91
CA GLY A 45 4.24 15.61 -15.28
C GLY A 45 5.02 16.89 -15.61
N PHE A 46 6.19 17.10 -14.99
CA PHE A 46 7.09 18.21 -15.32
C PHE A 46 8.07 17.86 -16.47
N LEU A 47 8.52 16.62 -16.53
CA LEU A 47 9.49 16.12 -17.50
C LEU A 47 8.98 14.80 -18.13
N PRO A 48 8.26 14.87 -19.26
CA PRO A 48 7.58 13.70 -19.83
C PRO A 48 8.47 12.51 -20.20
N CYS A 49 9.77 12.72 -20.42
CA CYS A 49 10.71 11.62 -20.68
C CYS A 49 11.21 10.92 -19.40
N ALA A 50 11.03 11.52 -18.23
CA ALA A 50 11.42 10.92 -16.96
C ALA A 50 10.33 9.96 -16.46
N PHE A 51 10.75 8.81 -15.94
CA PHE A 51 9.88 7.84 -15.24
C PHE A 51 8.62 7.39 -15.99
N GLU A 52 8.65 7.38 -17.32
CA GLU A 52 7.50 7.18 -18.23
C GLU A 52 6.55 6.04 -17.82
N LYS A 53 7.10 4.91 -17.34
CA LYS A 53 6.33 3.72 -16.97
C LYS A 53 6.40 3.37 -15.49
N THR A 54 7.14 4.14 -14.69
CA THR A 54 7.42 3.80 -13.29
C THR A 54 6.15 3.71 -12.46
N ALA A 55 5.31 4.76 -12.49
CA ALA A 55 4.07 4.79 -11.71
C ALA A 55 3.12 3.66 -12.13
N SER A 56 2.89 3.50 -13.44
CA SER A 56 2.03 2.46 -14.00
C SER A 56 2.51 1.04 -13.66
N ASN A 57 3.81 0.79 -13.72
CA ASN A 57 4.39 -0.51 -13.38
C ASN A 57 4.24 -0.81 -11.88
N VAL A 58 4.45 0.19 -11.01
CA VAL A 58 4.24 0.02 -9.57
C VAL A 58 2.76 -0.28 -9.27
N VAL A 59 1.81 0.44 -9.87
CA VAL A 59 0.38 0.16 -9.67
C VAL A 59 0.02 -1.26 -10.13
N LYS A 60 0.54 -1.70 -11.29
CA LYS A 60 0.32 -3.08 -11.78
C LYS A 60 0.91 -4.15 -10.86
N ASP A 61 2.06 -3.88 -10.22
CA ASP A 61 2.66 -4.78 -9.22
C ASP A 61 1.87 -4.80 -7.90
N LEU A 62 1.32 -3.66 -7.50
CA LEU A 62 0.65 -3.49 -6.21
C LEU A 62 -0.81 -3.94 -6.22
N TYR A 63 -1.56 -3.70 -7.30
CA TYR A 63 -2.97 -4.06 -7.42
C TYR A 63 -3.28 -5.53 -7.08
N PRO A 64 -2.61 -6.55 -7.66
CA PRO A 64 -2.91 -7.94 -7.34
C PRO A 64 -2.61 -8.30 -5.87
N ARG A 65 -1.74 -7.53 -5.18
CA ARG A 65 -1.38 -7.78 -3.77
C ARG A 65 -2.48 -7.35 -2.81
N ILE A 66 -3.34 -6.41 -3.22
CA ILE A 66 -4.53 -6.01 -2.44
C ILE A 66 -5.78 -6.73 -2.90
N ALA A 67 -5.89 -7.03 -4.21
CA ALA A 67 -7.06 -7.70 -4.77
C ALA A 67 -7.21 -9.15 -4.27
N ASN A 68 -6.11 -9.82 -3.91
CA ASN A 68 -6.12 -11.19 -3.38
C ASN A 68 -5.97 -11.25 -1.85
N ARG A 69 -6.11 -10.12 -1.15
CA ARG A 69 -5.86 -10.01 0.29
C ARG A 69 -7.19 -9.91 1.03
N GLY A 70 -7.45 -10.86 1.94
CA GLY A 70 -8.72 -10.98 2.68
C GLY A 70 -9.73 -11.96 2.06
N ASP A 71 -9.46 -12.49 0.87
CA ASP A 71 -10.23 -13.56 0.21
C ASP A 71 -9.61 -14.97 0.43
N GLN A 72 -8.65 -15.09 1.36
CA GLN A 72 -8.10 -16.35 1.86
C GLN A 72 -8.61 -16.61 3.28
#